data_AF-A0A9D6I2W3-F1
#
_entry.id   AF-A0A9D6I2W3-F1
#
_cell.length_a   1.000
_cell.length_b   1.000
_cell.length_c   1.000
_cell.angle_alpha   90.00
_cell.angle_beta   90.00
_cell.angle_gamma   90.00
#
_symmetry.space_group_name_H-M   'P 1'
#
loop_
_entity.id
_entity.type
_entity.pdbx_description
1 polymer ?
#
loop_
_entity_poly.entity_id
_entity_poly.type
_entity_poly.pdbx_seq_one_letter_code
_entity_poly.pdbx_strand_id
1 'polypeptide(L)'
;MLFGKKKAVIVKVEATNILWQGHQDPQTGTWVGVCKALNLNAAGDTFQELQACANDAMALLFTDLLNEGELADFLRVNGWSLGTQLPAPGIRPLFDIPADWNSKARYEELVPAVR
;
A
#
# COMPACT_ATOMS: atom_id res chain seq x y z
N MET A 1 -36.02 8.96 4.36
CA MET A 1 -34.88 8.98 3.41
C MET A 1 -34.11 7.67 3.59
N LEU A 2 -34.13 6.81 2.58
CA LEU A 2 -33.40 5.54 2.60
C LEU A 2 -31.92 5.83 2.30
N PHE A 3 -31.06 5.80 3.32
CA PHE A 3 -29.61 5.78 3.13
C PHE A 3 -29.22 4.43 2.52
N GLY A 4 -29.26 4.34 1.20
CA GLY A 4 -28.67 3.22 0.48
C GLY A 4 -27.17 3.19 0.81
N LYS A 5 -26.72 2.15 1.53
CA LYS A 5 -25.30 1.85 1.69
C LYS A 5 -24.70 1.77 0.28
N LYS A 6 -24.00 2.81 -0.18
CA LYS A 6 -23.26 2.75 -1.44
C LYS A 6 -22.30 1.58 -1.32
N LYS A 7 -22.50 0.53 -2.13
CA LYS A 7 -21.60 -0.62 -2.16
C LYS A 7 -20.21 -0.10 -2.49
N ALA A 8 -19.24 -0.40 -1.62
CA ALA A 8 -17.84 -0.12 -1.93
C ALA A 8 -17.47 -0.89 -3.20
N VAL A 9 -16.85 -0.20 -4.16
CA VAL A 9 -16.33 -0.83 -5.38
C VAL A 9 -14.88 -1.19 -5.11
N ILE A 10 -14.56 -2.48 -5.17
CA ILE A 10 -13.19 -2.96 -5.04
C ILE A 10 -12.52 -2.85 -6.41
N VAL A 11 -11.40 -2.14 -6.45
CA VAL A 11 -10.53 -2.03 -7.61
C VAL A 11 -9.32 -2.91 -7.38
N LYS A 12 -9.17 -3.97 -8.18
CA LYS A 12 -8.01 -4.85 -8.13
C LYS A 12 -6.84 -4.24 -8.89
N VAL A 13 -5.67 -4.29 -8.29
CA VAL A 13 -4.41 -3.91 -8.92
C VAL A 13 -3.59 -5.18 -9.15
N GLU A 14 -3.28 -5.46 -10.41
CA GLU A 14 -2.37 -6.54 -10.79
C GLU A 14 -0.94 -6.01 -10.66
N ALA A 15 -0.43 -6.04 -9.43
CA ALA A 15 0.92 -5.62 -9.10
C ALA A 15 1.83 -6.82 -8.84
N THR A 16 3.12 -6.65 -9.14
CA THR A 16 4.17 -7.60 -8.82
C THR A 16 5.30 -6.91 -8.07
N ASN A 17 6.05 -7.67 -7.26
CA ASN A 17 7.20 -7.18 -6.50
C ASN A 17 6.87 -6.12 -5.43
N ILE A 18 5.63 -6.08 -4.93
CA ILE A 18 5.29 -5.31 -3.72
C ILE A 18 5.69 -6.14 -2.50
N LEU A 19 6.91 -5.93 -2.03
CA LEU A 19 7.44 -6.56 -0.83
C LEU A 19 7.58 -5.52 0.28
N TRP A 20 6.94 -5.79 1.41
CA TRP A 20 7.18 -5.08 2.67
C TRP A 20 8.28 -5.77 3.45
N GLN A 21 9.35 -5.03 3.72
CA GLN A 21 10.44 -5.44 4.59
C GLN A 21 10.15 -4.89 5.98
N GLY A 22 9.91 -5.77 6.95
CA GLY A 22 9.61 -5.43 8.33
C GLY A 22 10.75 -5.83 9.28
N HIS A 23 11.03 -4.98 10.25
CA HIS A 23 11.98 -5.21 11.34
C HIS A 23 11.37 -4.76 12.66
N GLN A 24 11.60 -5.52 13.72
CA GLN A 24 11.29 -5.08 15.08
C GLN A 24 12.55 -4.51 15.71
N ASP A 25 12.51 -3.26 16.14
CA ASP A 25 13.59 -2.66 16.91
C ASP A 25 13.73 -3.38 18.27
N PRO A 26 14.88 -3.99 18.57
CA PRO A 26 15.09 -4.72 19.82
C PRO A 26 15.10 -3.83 21.08
N GLN A 27 15.32 -2.51 20.94
CA GLN A 27 15.35 -1.59 22.08
C GLN A 27 13.95 -1.13 22.50
N THR A 28 13.13 -0.79 21.51
CA THR A 28 11.79 -0.22 21.73
C THR A 28 10.67 -1.25 21.62
N GLY A 29 10.92 -2.36 20.92
CA GLY A 29 9.90 -3.33 20.55
C GLY A 29 9.00 -2.89 19.39
N THR A 30 9.20 -1.69 18.86
CA THR A 30 8.40 -1.13 17.76
C THR A 30 8.74 -1.81 16.44
N TRP A 31 7.71 -2.11 15.66
CA TRP A 31 7.83 -2.59 14.29
C TRP A 31 7.94 -1.44 13.31
N VAL A 32 8.90 -1.54 12.39
CA VAL A 32 9.08 -0.62 11.26
C VAL A 32 9.06 -1.42 9.98
N GLY A 33 8.32 -0.94 8.99
CA GLY A 33 8.21 -1.55 7.66
C GLY A 33 8.52 -0.57 6.55
N VAL A 34 9.16 -1.06 5.49
CA VAL A 34 9.48 -0.29 4.29
C VAL A 34 9.05 -1.07 3.05
N CYS A 35 8.33 -0.41 2.14
CA CYS A 35 8.05 -0.92 0.80
C CYS A 35 8.77 -0.04 -0.22
N LYS A 36 9.90 -0.54 -0.75
CA LYS A 36 10.74 0.22 -1.69
C LYS A 36 10.03 0.48 -3.02
N ALA A 37 9.23 -0.48 -3.49
CA ALA A 37 8.50 -0.37 -4.76
C ALA A 37 7.50 0.80 -4.75
N LEU A 38 6.88 1.07 -3.60
CA LEU A 38 5.92 2.15 -3.43
C LEU A 38 6.53 3.40 -2.78
N ASN A 39 7.81 3.35 -2.40
CA ASN A 39 8.48 4.35 -1.59
C ASN A 39 7.68 4.71 -0.31
N LEU A 40 7.12 3.70 0.35
CA LEU A 40 6.32 3.86 1.57
C LEU A 40 7.04 3.31 2.79
N ASN A 41 6.73 3.89 3.95
CA ASN A 41 7.08 3.36 5.26
C ASN A 41 5.81 3.22 6.12
N ALA A 42 5.90 2.35 7.12
CA ALA A 42 4.85 2.13 8.11
C ALA A 42 5.48 1.75 9.45
N ALA A 43 4.74 1.95 10.54
CA ALA A 43 5.18 1.57 11.87
C ALA A 43 3.99 1.09 12.72
N GLY A 44 4.28 0.31 13.77
CA GLY A 44 3.29 -0.13 14.74
C GLY A 44 3.94 -0.77 15.96
N ASP A 45 3.22 -0.89 17.07
CA ASP A 45 3.75 -1.52 18.29
C ASP A 45 3.68 -3.05 18.17
N THR A 46 2.76 -3.55 17.33
CA THR A 46 2.67 -4.96 16.94
C THR A 46 2.85 -5.14 15.44
N PHE A 47 3.16 -6.37 15.00
CA PHE A 47 3.24 -6.67 13.57
C PHE A 47 1.90 -6.44 12.86
N GLN A 48 0.78 -6.72 13.54
CA GLN A 48 -0.56 -6.48 13.02
C GLN A 48 -0.85 -4.99 12.82
N GLU A 49 -0.42 -4.15 13.76
CA GLU A 49 -0.53 -2.69 13.62
C GLU A 49 0.35 -2.16 12.50
N LEU A 50 1.56 -2.70 12.33
CA LEU A 50 2.41 -2.38 11.18
C LEU A 50 1.69 -2.73 9.87
N GLN A 51 1.07 -3.90 9.78
CA GLN A 51 0.32 -4.31 8.58
C GLN A 51 -0.90 -3.41 8.32
N ALA A 52 -1.63 -3.02 9.37
CA ALA A 52 -2.75 -2.10 9.24
C ALA A 52 -2.28 -0.71 8.76
N CYS A 53 -1.22 -0.16 9.35
CA CYS A 53 -0.62 1.10 8.93
C CYS A 53 -0.13 1.05 7.48
N ALA A 54 0.51 -0.05 7.05
CA ALA A 54 0.94 -0.25 5.68
C ALA A 54 -0.24 -0.30 4.69
N ASN A 55 -1.33 -0.99 5.04
CA ASN A 55 -2.54 -1.05 4.22
C ASN A 55 -3.19 0.33 4.08
N ASP A 56 -3.26 1.11 5.16
CA ASP A 56 -3.77 2.48 5.12
C ASP A 56 -2.90 3.38 4.25
N ALA A 57 -1.57 3.29 4.38
CA ALA A 57 -0.64 4.05 3.54
C ALA A 57 -0.77 3.71 2.04
N MET A 58 -0.91 2.43 1.69
CA MET A 58 -1.17 2.02 0.30
C MET A 58 -2.52 2.53 -0.19
N ALA A 59 -3.58 2.41 0.62
CA ALA A 59 -4.91 2.89 0.24
C ALA A 59 -4.93 4.41 0.00
N LEU A 60 -4.22 5.18 0.82
CA LEU A 60 -4.05 6.62 0.64
C LEU A 60 -3.30 6.93 -0.67
N LEU A 61 -2.12 6.34 -0.88
CA LEU A 61 -1.32 6.55 -2.09
C LEU A 61 -2.15 6.32 -3.37
N PHE A 62 -2.83 5.19 -3.48
CA PHE A 62 -3.60 4.85 -4.68
C PHE A 62 -4.85 5.72 -4.84
N THR A 63 -5.46 6.17 -3.74
CA THR A 63 -6.57 7.13 -3.79
C THR A 63 -6.10 8.49 -4.29
N ASP A 64 -4.94 8.96 -3.84
CA ASP A 64 -4.38 10.24 -4.25
C ASP A 64 -3.98 10.20 -5.73
N LEU A 65 -3.26 9.15 -6.16
CA LEU A 65 -2.95 8.91 -7.57
C LEU A 65 -4.21 8.89 -8.45
N LEU A 66 -5.31 8.31 -7.98
CA LEU A 66 -6.57 8.32 -8.73
C LEU A 66 -7.16 9.73 -8.82
N ASN A 67 -7.17 10.48 -7.72
CA ASN A 67 -7.75 11.82 -7.65
C ASN A 67 -6.96 12.83 -8.49
N GLU A 68 -5.64 12.65 -8.58
CA GLU A 68 -4.75 13.49 -9.38
C GLU A 68 -4.69 13.06 -10.86
N GLY A 69 -5.32 11.94 -11.21
CA GLY A 69 -5.32 11.41 -12.58
C GLY A 69 -4.00 10.71 -12.97
N GLU A 70 -3.12 10.47 -12.01
CA GLU A 70 -1.79 9.90 -12.21
C GLU A 70 -1.76 8.37 -12.09
N LEU A 71 -2.83 7.75 -11.58
CA LEU A 71 -2.88 6.30 -11.32
C LEU A 71 -2.50 5.47 -12.55
N ALA A 72 -3.03 5.81 -13.73
CA ALA A 72 -2.76 5.04 -14.94
C ALA A 72 -1.27 5.07 -15.33
N ASP A 73 -0.63 6.24 -15.21
CA ASP A 73 0.79 6.40 -15.51
C ASP A 73 1.68 5.74 -14.45
N PHE A 74 1.31 5.89 -13.17
CA PHE A 74 2.01 5.21 -12.07
C PHE A 74 2.01 3.69 -12.25
N LEU A 75 0.86 3.08 -12.54
CA LEU A 75 0.76 1.64 -12.80
C LEU A 75 1.63 1.25 -14.01
N ARG A 76 1.54 2.00 -15.11
CA ARG A 76 2.29 1.73 -16.34
C ARG A 76 3.80 1.78 -16.11
N VAL A 77 4.31 2.78 -15.39
CA VAL A 77 5.74 2.93 -15.10
C VAL A 77 6.26 1.77 -14.24
N ASN A 78 5.44 1.24 -13.34
CA ASN A 78 5.77 0.08 -12.51
C ASN A 78 5.50 -1.27 -13.18
N GLY A 79 5.01 -1.28 -14.43
CA GLY A 79 4.65 -2.52 -15.14
C GLY A 79 3.42 -3.22 -14.56
N TRP A 80 2.56 -2.49 -13.87
CA TRP A 80 1.33 -2.97 -13.25
C TRP A 80 0.10 -2.56 -14.08
N SER A 81 -1.04 -3.18 -13.78
CA SER A 81 -2.30 -2.87 -14.44
C SER A 81 -3.47 -2.95 -13.48
N LEU A 82 -4.63 -2.46 -13.91
CA LEU A 82 -5.88 -2.68 -13.19
C LEU A 82 -6.47 -4.02 -13.60
N GLY A 83 -6.76 -4.87 -12.61
CA GLY A 83 -7.49 -6.13 -12.81
C GLY A 83 -9.01 -5.93 -12.95
N THR A 84 -9.51 -4.73 -12.62
CA THR A 84 -10.93 -4.35 -12.72
C THR A 84 -11.08 -2.90 -13.21
N GLN A 85 -12.22 -2.58 -13.82
CA GLN A 85 -12.51 -1.21 -14.24
C GLN A 85 -12.64 -0.24 -13.05
N LEU A 86 -12.15 0.99 -13.22
CA LEU A 86 -12.37 2.06 -12.24
C LEU A 86 -13.86 2.41 -12.13
N PRO A 87 -14.35 2.77 -10.94
CA PRO A 87 -15.73 3.17 -10.78
C PRO A 87 -16.00 4.52 -11.47
N ALA A 88 -17.27 4.84 -11.68
CA ALA A 88 -17.67 6.16 -12.16
C ALA A 88 -17.20 7.27 -11.20
N PRO A 89 -16.92 8.49 -11.70
CA PRO A 89 -16.55 9.63 -10.87
C PRO A 89 -17.51 9.84 -9.68
N GLY A 90 -16.96 10.18 -8.51
CA GLY A 90 -17.73 10.39 -7.28
C GLY A 90 -18.05 9.12 -6.47
N ILE A 91 -17.60 7.94 -6.91
CA ILE A 91 -17.56 6.71 -6.11
C ILE A 91 -16.14 6.53 -5.59
N ARG A 92 -15.98 6.44 -4.26
CA ARG A 92 -14.69 6.15 -3.64
C ARG A 92 -14.40 4.64 -3.79
N PRO A 93 -13.34 4.24 -4.51
CA PRO A 93 -12.95 2.84 -4.57
C PRO A 93 -12.24 2.39 -3.30
N LEU A 94 -12.21 1.08 -3.08
CA LEU A 94 -11.24 0.43 -2.20
C LEU A 94 -10.25 -0.31 -3.09
N PHE A 95 -8.96 -0.09 -2.89
CA PHE A 95 -7.93 -0.76 -3.67
C PHE A 95 -7.53 -2.09 -3.02
N ASP A 96 -7.60 -3.15 -3.81
CA ASP A 96 -7.06 -4.47 -3.48
C ASP A 96 -5.70 -4.59 -4.17
N ILE A 97 -4.64 -4.45 -3.38
CA ILE A 97 -3.26 -4.38 -3.84
C ILE A 97 -2.52 -5.57 -3.22
N PRO A 98 -1.96 -6.49 -4.02
CA PRO A 98 -1.20 -7.62 -3.48
C PRO A 98 0.05 -7.10 -2.78
N ALA A 99 0.34 -7.65 -1.59
CA ALA A 99 1.50 -7.27 -0.80
C ALA A 99 2.08 -8.48 -0.08
N ASP A 100 3.34 -8.78 -0.35
CA ASP A 100 4.11 -9.81 0.36
C ASP A 100 4.85 -9.20 1.55
N TRP A 101 5.16 -10.04 2.54
CA TRP A 101 5.81 -9.61 3.79
C TRP A 101 7.05 -10.43 4.11
N ASN A 102 8.14 -9.74 4.41
CA ASN A 102 9.32 -10.29 5.07
C ASN A 102 9.49 -9.60 6.43
N SER A 103 9.01 -10.24 7.50
CA SER A 103 9.09 -9.73 8.88
C SER A 103 10.44 -9.95 9.57
N LYS A 104 11.44 -10.50 8.86
CA LYS A 104 12.78 -10.77 9.37
C LYS A 104 13.85 -9.97 8.63
N ALA A 105 13.45 -8.86 8.01
CA ALA A 105 14.39 -7.99 7.35
C ALA A 105 15.39 -7.45 8.37
N ARG A 106 16.63 -7.32 7.95
CA ARG A 106 17.65 -6.68 8.79
C ARG A 106 17.49 -5.16 8.71
N TYR A 107 17.90 -4.44 9.76
CA TYR A 107 17.80 -2.98 9.76
C TYR A 107 18.52 -2.35 8.54
N GLU A 108 19.64 -2.92 8.11
CA GLU A 108 20.41 -2.42 6.96
C GLU A 108 19.63 -2.51 5.65
N GLU A 109 18.67 -3.44 5.57
CA GLU A 109 17.82 -3.64 4.40
C GLU A 109 16.70 -2.61 4.32
N LEU A 110 16.34 -1.97 5.45
CA LEU A 110 15.29 -0.96 5.53
C LEU A 110 15.75 0.44 5.11
N VAL A 111 17.05 0.69 5.12
CA VAL A 111 17.60 1.98 4.68
C VAL A 111 17.60 2.01 3.14
N PRO A 112 17.09 3.07 2.49
CA PRO A 112 17.33 3.25 1.07
C PRO A 112 18.84 3.31 0.86
N ALA A 113 19.37 2.55 -0.10
CA ALA A 113 20.79 2.64 -0.45
C ALA A 113 21.07 4.11 -0.82
N VAL A 114 21.88 4.80 -0.01
CA VAL A 114 22.39 6.12 -0.36
C VAL A 114 23.14 5.94 -1.69
N ARG A 115 22.56 6.46 -2.76
CA ARG A 115 23.20 6.57 -4.06
C ARG A 115 23.48 8.03 -4.35
#